data_AF-A0A2V9WFR0-F1
#
_entry.id   AF-A0A2V9WFR0-F1
#
_cell.length_a   1.000
_cell.length_b   1.000
_cell.length_c   1.000
_cell.angle_alpha   90.00
_cell.angle_beta   90.00
_cell.angle_gamma   90.00
#
_symmetry.space_group_name_H-M   'P 1'
#
loop_
_entity.id
_entity.type
_entity.pdbx_description
1 polymer ?
#
loop_
_entity_poly.entity_id
_entity_poly.type
_entity_poly.pdbx_seq_one_letter_code
_entity_poly.pdbx_strand_id
1 'polypeptide(L)'
;MRNKILLLMLLFLVLLMTPVGAGAQGKAGTVDTEGHQWWQHAVFYEPYPRSFADSNNDGVGDLKGITSRLDYLQDLGVDAIWITLCFPSPQVDFGYDVSDYENSDPMYGTLADFDNLVSGAKKRKIRVILDFVVNHSSDQHKWFMDSKSSRSSEKRDWYIWRDGKGPGKPPNNWVSTFGGRPGRSIPTQTSITTIVSMPNSQT
;
A
#
# COMPACT_ATOMS: atom_id res chain seq x y z
N MET A 1 -26.18 -46.84 -43.50
CA MET A 1 -25.46 -45.58 -43.15
C MET A 1 -26.21 -44.71 -42.14
N ARG A 2 -27.55 -44.73 -42.10
CA ARG A 2 -28.36 -43.94 -41.15
C ARG A 2 -28.19 -44.30 -39.66
N ASN A 3 -27.90 -45.56 -39.33
CA ASN A 3 -27.78 -46.00 -37.92
C ASN A 3 -26.39 -45.80 -37.31
N LYS A 4 -25.35 -45.52 -38.11
CA LYS A 4 -24.00 -45.21 -37.60
C LYS A 4 -23.86 -43.73 -37.20
N ILE A 5 -24.64 -42.85 -37.85
CA ILE A 5 -24.70 -41.41 -37.53
C ILE A 5 -25.47 -41.19 -36.22
N LEU A 6 -26.55 -41.94 -35.97
CA LEU A 6 -27.31 -41.84 -34.71
C LEU A 6 -26.49 -42.29 -33.48
N LEU A 7 -25.63 -43.31 -33.64
CA LEU A 7 -24.76 -43.80 -32.57
C LEU A 7 -23.59 -42.83 -32.28
N LEU A 8 -23.06 -42.14 -33.30
CA LEU A 8 -22.07 -41.08 -33.12
C LEU A 8 -22.66 -39.82 -32.47
N MET A 9 -23.93 -39.49 -32.76
CA MET A 9 -24.61 -38.35 -32.12
C MET A 9 -24.99 -38.63 -30.66
N LEU A 10 -25.28 -39.88 -30.29
CA LEU A 10 -25.49 -40.26 -28.88
C LEU A 10 -24.19 -40.25 -28.06
N LEU A 11 -23.06 -40.66 -28.64
CA LEU A 11 -21.76 -40.55 -27.96
C LEU A 11 -21.29 -39.10 -27.77
N PHE A 12 -21.70 -38.19 -28.67
CA PHE A 12 -21.40 -36.76 -28.54
C PHE A 12 -22.26 -36.04 -27.49
N LEU A 13 -23.44 -36.57 -27.18
CA LEU A 13 -24.35 -35.98 -26.19
C LEU A 13 -24.01 -36.41 -24.74
N VAL A 14 -23.29 -37.51 -24.56
CA VAL A 14 -22.86 -37.99 -23.23
C VAL A 14 -21.53 -37.36 -22.77
N LEU A 15 -20.81 -36.67 -23.66
CA LEU A 15 -19.55 -35.98 -23.32
C LEU A 15 -19.74 -34.51 -22.86
N LEU A 16 -20.98 -34.03 -22.74
CA LEU A 16 -21.31 -32.67 -22.27
C LEU A 16 -21.82 -32.63 -20.81
N MET A 17 -21.68 -33.74 -20.08
CA MET A 17 -22.09 -33.88 -18.68
C MET A 17 -20.90 -34.21 -17.76
N THR A 18 -19.70 -33.72 -18.07
CA THR A 18 -18.70 -33.56 -17.03
C THR A 18 -19.12 -32.37 -16.18
N PRO A 19 -19.33 -32.53 -14.86
CA PRO A 19 -19.43 -31.36 -14.00
C PRO A 19 -18.08 -30.66 -14.12
N VAL A 20 -18.10 -29.48 -14.75
CA VAL A 20 -17.02 -28.50 -14.66
C VAL A 20 -16.64 -28.46 -13.20
N GLY A 21 -15.36 -28.75 -12.95
CA GLY A 21 -14.83 -29.02 -11.63
C GLY A 21 -15.34 -28.00 -10.63
N ALA A 22 -15.58 -28.50 -9.41
CA ALA A 22 -15.70 -27.67 -8.23
C ALA A 22 -14.65 -26.56 -8.33
N GLY A 23 -15.11 -25.37 -8.69
CA GLY A 23 -14.32 -24.17 -8.48
C GLY A 23 -13.97 -24.24 -7.00
N ALA A 24 -12.68 -24.25 -6.71
CA ALA A 24 -12.21 -24.00 -5.37
C ALA A 24 -12.83 -22.66 -4.97
N GLN A 25 -13.98 -22.72 -4.29
CA GLN A 25 -14.47 -21.62 -3.48
C GLN A 25 -13.34 -21.42 -2.48
N GLY A 26 -12.46 -20.46 -2.79
CA GLY A 26 -11.49 -19.96 -1.84
C GLY A 26 -12.28 -19.69 -0.57
N LYS A 27 -11.89 -20.35 0.53
CA LYS A 27 -12.59 -20.31 1.81
C LYS A 27 -13.00 -18.87 2.09
N ALA A 28 -14.29 -18.60 1.89
CA ALA A 28 -14.86 -17.29 2.15
C ALA A 28 -14.51 -16.96 3.61
N GLY A 29 -13.90 -15.79 3.82
CA GLY A 29 -13.67 -15.27 5.15
C GLY A 29 -14.96 -15.37 5.94
N THR A 30 -14.86 -15.87 7.17
CA THR A 30 -15.97 -16.24 8.05
C THR A 30 -17.09 -15.20 8.00
N VAL A 31 -18.11 -15.49 7.22
CA VAL A 31 -19.34 -14.72 7.15
C VAL A 31 -20.15 -15.07 8.38
N ASP A 32 -20.73 -14.09 9.07
CA ASP A 32 -21.59 -14.35 10.22
C ASP A 32 -22.90 -15.04 9.80
N THR A 33 -23.76 -15.36 10.78
CA THR A 33 -25.04 -16.03 10.53
C THR A 33 -26.01 -15.21 9.70
N GLU A 34 -25.80 -13.90 9.57
CA GLU A 34 -26.64 -12.96 8.85
C GLU A 34 -26.07 -12.61 7.46
N GLY A 35 -24.90 -13.13 7.10
CA GLY A 35 -24.29 -12.87 5.80
C GLY A 35 -23.26 -11.72 5.81
N HIS A 36 -22.94 -11.14 6.96
CA HIS A 36 -21.97 -10.04 7.05
C HIS A 36 -20.52 -10.53 7.09
N GLN A 37 -19.65 -9.79 6.40
CA GLN A 37 -18.21 -9.93 6.49
C GLN A 37 -17.70 -9.36 7.81
N TRP A 38 -16.60 -9.93 8.32
CA TRP A 38 -16.02 -9.55 9.62
C TRP A 38 -15.79 -8.04 9.78
N TRP A 39 -15.38 -7.33 8.73
CA TRP A 39 -15.03 -5.91 8.78
C TRP A 39 -16.25 -4.99 8.91
N GLN A 40 -17.46 -5.49 8.63
CA GLN A 40 -18.69 -4.68 8.69
C GLN A 40 -19.08 -4.32 10.14
N HIS A 41 -18.61 -5.10 11.12
CA HIS A 41 -18.90 -4.92 12.54
C HIS A 41 -17.62 -4.89 13.41
N ALA A 42 -16.44 -4.85 12.79
CA ALA A 42 -15.17 -4.91 13.49
C ALA A 42 -14.85 -3.60 14.21
N VAL A 43 -14.26 -3.72 15.40
CA VAL A 43 -13.63 -2.61 16.11
C VAL A 43 -12.17 -2.50 15.69
N PHE A 44 -11.83 -1.39 15.04
CA PHE A 44 -10.47 -1.06 14.62
C PHE A 44 -9.77 -0.17 15.66
N TYR A 45 -8.49 -0.47 15.92
CA TYR A 45 -7.61 0.41 16.70
C TYR A 45 -6.41 0.81 15.86
N GLU A 46 -6.10 2.09 15.80
CA GLU A 46 -5.07 2.64 14.92
C GLU A 46 -3.83 3.05 15.74
N PRO A 47 -2.83 2.15 15.92
CA PRO A 47 -1.57 2.55 16.53
C PRO A 47 -0.72 3.33 15.54
N TYR A 48 -0.38 4.58 15.88
CA TYR A 48 0.67 5.35 15.20
C TYR A 48 2.05 4.91 15.72
N PRO A 49 2.86 4.12 14.96
CA PRO A 49 4.02 3.37 15.49
C PRO A 49 4.96 4.23 16.31
N ARG A 50 5.35 5.39 15.75
CA ARG A 50 6.30 6.34 16.34
C ARG A 50 5.96 6.78 17.77
N SER A 51 4.68 6.77 18.14
CA SER A 51 4.21 7.30 19.43
C SER A 51 3.55 6.25 20.34
N PHE A 52 3.43 5.00 19.88
CA PHE A 52 2.63 4.02 20.59
C PHE A 52 3.39 3.35 21.75
N ALA A 53 4.52 2.72 21.45
CA ALA A 53 5.37 2.07 22.44
C ALA A 53 6.79 1.89 21.92
N ASP A 54 7.79 2.39 22.64
CA ASP A 54 9.21 2.18 22.40
C ASP A 54 9.68 0.89 23.09
N SER A 55 10.40 0.03 22.37
CA SER A 55 10.92 -1.24 22.89
C SER A 55 12.43 -1.25 23.14
N ASN A 56 13.16 -0.25 22.65
CA ASN A 56 14.61 -0.23 22.60
C ASN A 56 15.23 0.98 23.36
N ASN A 57 14.40 1.89 23.87
CA ASN A 57 14.73 3.13 24.57
C ASN A 57 15.45 4.19 23.71
N ASP A 58 15.15 4.26 22.41
CA ASP A 58 15.64 5.32 21.52
C ASP A 58 14.72 6.56 21.46
N GLY A 59 13.55 6.49 22.12
CA GLY A 59 12.55 7.55 22.18
C GLY A 59 11.52 7.51 21.06
N VAL A 60 11.56 6.51 20.19
CA VAL A 60 10.62 6.29 19.09
C VAL A 60 9.92 4.95 19.27
N GLY A 61 8.59 4.93 19.12
CA GLY A 61 7.85 3.69 19.13
C GLY A 61 8.11 2.82 17.90
N ASP A 62 8.09 1.51 18.07
CA ASP A 62 8.53 0.53 17.07
C ASP A 62 7.60 -0.70 16.99
N LEU A 63 7.81 -1.58 16.01
CA LEU A 63 6.96 -2.77 15.78
C LEU A 63 7.02 -3.78 16.94
N LYS A 64 8.16 -3.88 17.63
CA LYS A 64 8.30 -4.74 18.82
C LYS A 64 7.52 -4.16 20.00
N GLY A 65 7.47 -2.84 20.11
CA GLY A 65 6.66 -2.10 21.06
C GLY A 65 5.18 -2.38 20.85
N ILE A 66 4.68 -2.31 19.60
CA ILE A 66 3.30 -2.72 19.27
C ILE A 66 3.08 -4.19 19.66
N THR A 67 4.02 -5.07 19.31
CA THR A 67 3.95 -6.51 19.62
C THR A 67 3.82 -6.75 21.14
N SER A 68 4.55 -6.00 21.96
CA SER A 68 4.51 -6.11 23.42
C SER A 68 3.17 -5.71 24.05
N ARG A 69 2.33 -4.97 23.31
CA ARG A 69 1.02 -4.48 23.77
C ARG A 69 -0.15 -5.26 23.19
N LEU A 70 0.10 -6.35 22.47
CA LEU A 70 -0.98 -7.15 21.88
C LEU A 70 -1.93 -7.76 22.93
N ASP A 71 -1.45 -8.10 24.13
CA ASP A 71 -2.32 -8.56 25.22
C ASP A 71 -3.26 -7.44 25.68
N TYR A 72 -2.74 -6.22 25.85
CA TYR A 72 -3.56 -5.05 26.15
C TYR A 72 -4.62 -4.77 25.07
N LEU A 73 -4.24 -4.89 23.79
CA LEU A 73 -5.16 -4.69 22.66
C LEU A 73 -6.24 -5.79 22.62
N GLN A 74 -5.88 -7.02 22.98
CA GLN A 74 -6.84 -8.12 23.12
C GLN A 74 -7.82 -7.85 24.28
N ASP A 75 -7.32 -7.43 25.44
CA ASP A 75 -8.16 -7.08 26.60
C ASP A 75 -9.10 -5.91 26.32
N LEU A 76 -8.67 -4.96 25.50
CA LEU A 76 -9.49 -3.85 25.02
C LEU A 76 -10.65 -4.34 24.11
N GLY A 77 -10.53 -5.53 23.52
CA GLY A 77 -11.57 -6.14 22.69
C GLY A 77 -11.54 -5.72 21.21
N VAL A 78 -10.38 -5.34 20.68
CA VAL A 78 -10.25 -4.92 19.27
C VAL A 78 -10.24 -6.14 18.34
N ASP A 79 -10.88 -6.02 17.18
CA ASP A 79 -10.89 -7.08 16.14
C ASP A 79 -9.71 -6.94 15.17
N ALA A 80 -9.22 -5.71 15.00
CA ALA A 80 -8.16 -5.38 14.07
C ALA A 80 -7.34 -4.18 14.56
N ILE A 81 -6.05 -4.19 14.23
CA ILE A 81 -5.21 -3.00 14.27
C ILE A 81 -4.95 -2.48 12.85
N TRP A 82 -5.02 -1.16 12.69
CA TRP A 82 -4.61 -0.45 11.49
C TRP A 82 -3.31 0.30 11.79
N ILE A 83 -2.19 -0.28 11.36
CA ILE A 83 -0.88 0.30 11.59
C ILE A 83 -0.65 1.34 10.50
N THR A 84 -0.36 2.57 10.90
CA THR A 84 0.03 3.63 9.97
C THR A 84 1.43 3.37 9.39
N LEU A 85 1.93 4.24 8.51
CA LEU A 85 3.14 3.98 7.71
C LEU A 85 4.35 3.57 8.54
N CYS A 86 4.88 2.38 8.24
CA CYS A 86 6.13 1.85 8.78
C CYS A 86 7.13 1.43 7.67
N PHE A 87 6.94 1.92 6.44
CA PHE A 87 7.85 1.71 5.31
C PHE A 87 9.02 2.69 5.35
N PRO A 88 10.19 2.37 4.76
CA PRO A 88 11.30 3.29 4.63
C PRO A 88 10.89 4.63 4.02
N SER A 89 11.15 5.71 4.75
CA SER A 89 10.81 7.06 4.36
C SER A 89 11.89 8.03 4.86
N PRO A 90 12.18 9.13 4.13
CA PRO A 90 13.01 10.22 4.65
C PRO A 90 12.40 10.97 5.85
N GLN A 91 11.17 10.63 6.23
CA GLN A 91 10.41 11.17 7.36
C GLN A 91 10.06 12.65 7.21
N VAL A 92 9.99 13.18 5.98
CA VAL A 92 9.58 14.57 5.74
C VAL A 92 8.08 14.75 6.01
N ASP A 93 7.29 13.70 5.73
CA ASP A 93 5.86 13.61 6.07
C ASP A 93 5.60 12.39 6.96
N PHE A 94 6.54 12.14 7.89
CA PHE A 94 6.43 11.12 8.94
C PHE A 94 5.98 9.72 8.45
N GLY A 95 6.54 9.27 7.32
CA GLY A 95 6.28 7.94 6.76
C GLY A 95 5.42 7.95 5.49
N TYR A 96 4.66 9.02 5.22
CA TYR A 96 3.80 9.11 4.03
C TYR A 96 4.58 9.41 2.73
N ASP A 97 5.82 9.88 2.84
CA ASP A 97 6.81 9.97 1.76
C ASP A 97 7.62 8.66 1.63
N VAL A 98 7.01 7.62 1.08
CA VAL A 98 7.62 6.27 0.98
C VAL A 98 8.76 6.24 -0.06
N SER A 99 9.91 5.67 0.33
CA SER A 99 11.09 5.45 -0.53
C SER A 99 11.31 3.99 -0.95
N ASP A 100 10.71 3.04 -0.22
CA ASP A 100 10.72 1.61 -0.55
C ASP A 100 9.45 0.95 -0.02
N TYR A 101 8.62 0.37 -0.89
CA TYR A 101 7.36 -0.28 -0.51
C TYR A 101 7.54 -1.74 -0.07
N GLU A 102 8.74 -2.31 -0.22
CA GLU A 102 8.99 -3.74 -0.02
C GLU A 102 9.71 -4.05 1.30
N ASN A 103 9.89 -3.05 2.15
CA ASN A 103 10.68 -3.16 3.37
C ASN A 103 10.05 -2.39 4.55
N SER A 104 10.57 -2.60 5.76
CA SER A 104 10.25 -1.83 6.96
C SER A 104 11.29 -0.73 7.16
N ASP A 105 10.87 0.45 7.63
CA ASP A 105 11.80 1.51 8.02
C ASP A 105 12.66 1.01 9.18
N PRO A 106 14.00 1.11 9.11
CA PRO A 106 14.88 0.66 10.18
C PRO A 106 14.58 1.29 11.55
N MET A 107 13.99 2.50 11.57
CA MET A 107 13.54 3.15 12.80
C MET A 107 12.43 2.38 13.52
N TYR A 108 11.59 1.65 12.78
CA TYR A 108 10.49 0.86 13.34
C TYR A 108 10.81 -0.63 13.49
N GLY A 109 11.93 -1.08 12.94
CA GLY A 109 12.41 -2.45 13.03
C GLY A 109 12.54 -3.13 11.67
N THR A 110 12.48 -4.46 11.66
CA THR A 110 12.71 -5.30 10.48
C THR A 110 11.43 -5.96 9.97
N LEU A 111 11.46 -6.49 8.74
CA LEU A 111 10.37 -7.35 8.25
C LEU A 111 10.12 -8.57 9.15
N ALA A 112 11.17 -9.12 9.80
CA ALA A 112 11.00 -10.19 10.77
C ALA A 112 10.25 -9.74 12.02
N ASP A 113 10.43 -8.49 12.45
CA ASP A 113 9.66 -7.90 13.55
C ASP A 113 8.18 -7.71 13.15
N PHE A 114 7.93 -7.33 11.90
CA PHE A 114 6.58 -7.31 11.34
C PHE A 114 5.93 -8.70 11.31
N ASP A 115 6.66 -9.73 10.86
CA ASP A 115 6.18 -11.12 10.87
C ASP A 115 5.85 -11.60 12.30
N ASN A 116 6.66 -11.21 13.28
CA ASN A 116 6.41 -11.49 14.69
C ASN A 116 5.15 -10.80 15.20
N LEU A 117 4.95 -9.52 14.83
CA LEU A 117 3.74 -8.76 15.16
C LEU A 117 2.48 -9.44 14.59
N VAL A 118 2.48 -9.75 13.28
CA VAL A 118 1.36 -10.41 12.59
C VAL A 118 1.07 -11.77 13.21
N SER A 119 2.11 -12.56 13.49
CA SER A 119 1.98 -13.87 14.14
C SER A 119 1.42 -13.75 15.56
N GLY A 120 1.87 -12.75 16.32
CA GLY A 120 1.39 -12.46 17.67
C GLY A 120 -0.07 -12.01 17.69
N ALA A 121 -0.46 -11.14 16.75
CA ALA A 121 -1.83 -10.64 16.60
C ALA A 121 -2.78 -11.78 16.22
N LYS A 122 -2.36 -12.64 15.28
CA LYS A 122 -3.13 -13.81 14.85
C LYS A 122 -3.43 -14.78 16.00
N LYS A 123 -2.48 -15.02 16.91
CA LYS A 123 -2.70 -15.86 18.11
C LYS A 123 -3.81 -15.31 19.00
N ARG A 124 -4.01 -13.99 18.98
CA ARG A 124 -5.02 -13.26 19.74
C ARG A 124 -6.29 -12.95 18.95
N LYS A 125 -6.38 -13.47 17.72
CA LYS A 125 -7.48 -13.22 16.76
C LYS A 125 -7.61 -11.75 16.34
N ILE A 126 -6.55 -10.96 16.51
CA ILE A 126 -6.46 -9.58 16.03
C ILE A 126 -5.95 -9.61 14.59
N ARG A 127 -6.66 -8.94 13.69
CA ARG A 127 -6.23 -8.74 12.30
C ARG A 127 -5.28 -7.55 12.21
N VAL A 128 -4.36 -7.58 11.24
CA VAL A 128 -3.43 -6.48 10.99
C VAL A 128 -3.71 -5.90 9.61
N ILE A 129 -3.92 -4.60 9.55
CA ILE A 129 -4.04 -3.81 8.32
C ILE A 129 -2.91 -2.78 8.31
N LEU A 130 -2.42 -2.47 7.12
CA LEU A 130 -1.42 -1.42 6.90
C LEU A 130 -2.04 -0.30 6.08
N ASP A 131 -1.63 0.93 6.38
CA ASP A 131 -1.71 2.01 5.40
C ASP A 131 -0.96 1.67 4.12
N PHE A 132 -1.45 2.18 3.00
CA PHE A 132 -0.79 2.01 1.71
C PHE A 132 -0.92 3.26 0.83
N VAL A 133 0.19 3.99 0.66
CA VAL A 133 0.24 5.27 -0.04
C VAL A 133 0.73 5.08 -1.46
N VAL A 134 -0.19 4.98 -2.42
CA VAL A 134 0.14 4.79 -3.86
C VAL A 134 -0.02 6.05 -4.71
N ASN A 135 -0.63 7.09 -4.16
CA ASN A 135 -0.88 8.33 -4.89
C ASN A 135 0.41 9.09 -5.21
N HIS A 136 1.45 8.93 -4.38
CA HIS A 136 2.76 9.57 -4.51
C HIS A 136 3.83 8.75 -3.79
N SER A 137 5.10 9.03 -4.08
CA SER A 137 6.26 8.51 -3.35
C SER A 137 7.21 9.65 -2.96
N SER A 138 8.23 9.35 -2.16
CA SER A 138 9.35 10.26 -1.89
C SER A 138 10.13 10.62 -3.16
N ASP A 139 10.77 11.80 -3.20
CA ASP A 139 11.78 12.13 -4.21
C ASP A 139 13.07 11.31 -4.11
N GLN A 140 13.22 10.55 -3.04
CA GLN A 140 14.32 9.58 -2.88
C GLN A 140 13.93 8.18 -3.38
N HIS A 141 12.66 7.96 -3.76
CA HIS A 141 12.22 6.67 -4.29
C HIS A 141 12.93 6.36 -5.62
N LYS A 142 13.37 5.09 -5.80
CA LYS A 142 14.08 4.60 -7.00
C LYS A 142 13.38 4.99 -8.31
N TRP A 143 12.05 4.95 -8.31
CA TRP A 143 11.23 5.36 -9.44
C TRP A 143 11.32 6.85 -9.78
N PHE A 144 11.31 7.74 -8.77
CA PHE A 144 11.42 9.18 -9.01
C PHE A 144 12.82 9.56 -9.48
N MET A 145 13.85 8.95 -8.89
CA MET A 145 15.24 9.14 -9.28
C MET A 145 15.48 8.78 -10.76
N ASP A 146 14.89 7.67 -11.22
CA ASP A 146 14.89 7.27 -12.64
C ASP A 146 14.08 8.24 -13.51
N SER A 147 12.85 8.55 -13.11
CA SER A 147 11.95 9.44 -13.86
C SER A 147 12.56 10.83 -14.09
N LYS A 148 13.23 11.39 -13.07
CA LYS A 148 13.88 12.71 -13.16
C LYS A 148 15.22 12.71 -13.88
N SER A 149 15.81 11.54 -14.17
CA SER A 149 17.16 11.45 -14.74
C SER A 149 17.25 11.96 -16.19
N SER A 150 16.19 11.77 -16.99
CA SER A 150 16.14 12.18 -18.41
C SER A 150 14.70 12.28 -18.89
N ARG A 151 14.44 12.98 -20.01
CA ARG A 151 13.15 12.95 -20.73
C ARG A 151 12.91 11.63 -21.47
N SER A 152 13.93 10.78 -21.58
CA SER A 152 13.87 9.46 -22.24
C SER A 152 14.05 8.29 -21.27
N SER A 153 14.00 8.51 -19.95
CA SER A 153 14.14 7.42 -18.98
C SER A 153 12.94 6.48 -19.01
N GLU A 154 13.16 5.22 -18.64
CA GLU A 154 12.10 4.20 -18.67
C GLU A 154 10.91 4.56 -17.78
N LYS A 155 11.15 5.24 -16.65
CA LYS A 155 10.09 5.65 -15.70
C LYS A 155 9.71 7.11 -15.87
N ARG A 156 10.03 7.73 -17.01
CA ARG A 156 9.73 9.14 -17.28
C ARG A 156 8.25 9.44 -17.04
N ASP A 157 7.36 8.62 -17.60
CA ASP A 157 5.92 8.85 -17.55
C ASP A 157 5.23 8.29 -16.29
N TRP A 158 6.01 7.79 -15.31
CA TRP A 158 5.46 7.37 -14.01
C TRP A 158 5.11 8.56 -13.10
N TYR A 159 5.62 9.75 -13.43
CA TYR A 159 5.33 11.00 -12.73
C TYR A 159 4.85 12.05 -13.73
N ILE A 160 4.14 13.06 -13.21
CA ILE A 160 3.51 14.08 -14.03
C ILE A 160 4.49 15.24 -14.25
N TRP A 161 5.11 15.27 -15.44
CA TRP A 161 6.01 16.33 -15.87
C TRP A 161 5.30 17.29 -16.83
N ARG A 162 5.44 18.61 -16.63
CA ARG A 162 5.05 19.64 -17.63
C ARG A 162 6.04 20.79 -17.63
N ASP A 163 6.30 21.31 -18.82
CA ASP A 163 7.09 22.52 -18.97
C ASP A 163 6.29 23.74 -18.47
N GLY A 164 6.97 24.65 -17.77
CA GLY A 164 6.38 25.91 -17.33
C GLY A 164 6.08 26.87 -18.49
N LYS A 165 5.28 27.92 -18.23
CA LYS A 165 4.97 28.98 -19.21
C LYS A 165 6.09 30.02 -19.39
N GLY A 166 7.27 29.77 -18.81
CA GLY A 166 8.43 30.66 -18.78
C GLY A 166 9.20 30.57 -17.45
N PRO A 167 10.31 31.33 -17.28
CA PRO A 167 11.13 31.30 -16.07
C PRO A 167 10.29 31.60 -14.81
N GLY A 168 10.28 30.66 -13.87
CA GLY A 168 9.51 30.76 -12.62
C GLY A 168 7.98 30.75 -12.79
N LYS A 169 7.46 30.45 -13.98
CA LYS A 169 6.01 30.46 -14.26
C LYS A 169 5.42 29.06 -14.34
N PRO A 170 4.45 28.75 -13.46
CA PRO A 170 3.44 27.72 -13.57
C PRO A 170 3.14 27.11 -14.94
N PRO A 171 3.01 25.80 -15.15
CA PRO A 171 2.13 25.34 -16.23
C PRO A 171 0.66 25.74 -15.97
N ASN A 172 0.23 25.77 -14.71
CA ASN A 172 -1.11 26.18 -14.28
C ASN A 172 -1.08 26.88 -12.90
N ASN A 173 -2.26 27.08 -12.29
CA ASN A 173 -2.46 27.71 -10.98
C ASN A 173 -2.78 26.69 -9.86
N TRP A 174 -2.47 25.40 -10.04
CA TRP A 174 -2.66 24.42 -8.97
C TRP A 174 -1.70 24.69 -7.81
N VAL A 175 -2.16 24.40 -6.59
CA VAL A 175 -1.43 24.66 -5.35
C VAL A 175 -1.27 23.37 -4.55
N SER A 176 -0.13 23.22 -3.86
CA SER A 176 0.10 22.14 -2.91
C SER A 176 -0.73 22.36 -1.64
N THR A 177 -1.27 21.28 -1.08
CA THR A 177 -1.99 21.30 0.20
C THR A 177 -1.08 21.72 1.35
N PHE A 178 0.22 21.39 1.28
CA PHE A 178 1.22 21.72 2.30
C PHE A 178 1.81 23.12 2.12
N GLY A 179 1.30 23.88 1.15
CA GLY A 179 1.78 25.21 0.81
C GLY A 179 3.05 25.19 -0.05
N GLY A 180 3.34 26.33 -0.67
CA GLY A 180 4.49 26.48 -1.57
C GLY A 180 4.30 27.65 -2.53
N ARG A 181 5.40 28.32 -2.90
CA ARG A 181 5.35 29.41 -3.89
C ARG A 181 5.11 28.83 -5.29
N PRO A 182 4.25 29.45 -6.12
CA PRO A 182 4.11 29.05 -7.52
C PRO A 182 5.48 29.10 -8.23
N GLY A 183 5.87 28.00 -8.89
CA GLY A 183 6.98 28.01 -9.84
C GLY A 183 8.37 27.67 -9.29
N ARG A 184 8.49 27.26 -8.03
CA ARG A 184 9.71 26.59 -7.53
C ARG A 184 9.51 25.09 -7.62
N SER A 185 10.53 24.34 -8.05
CA SER A 185 10.61 22.91 -7.77
C SER A 185 10.58 22.78 -6.25
N ILE A 186 9.43 22.39 -5.70
CA ILE A 186 9.36 21.97 -4.30
C ILE A 186 10.08 20.61 -4.30
N PRO A 187 11.26 20.48 -3.67
CA PRO A 187 11.78 19.15 -3.35
C PRO A 187 10.68 18.51 -2.53
N THR A 188 10.19 17.38 -3.02
CA THR A 188 8.88 16.81 -2.73
C THR A 188 8.48 16.96 -1.26
N GLN A 189 7.60 17.92 -0.98
CA GLN A 189 6.71 17.81 0.16
C GLN A 189 5.40 17.33 -0.43
N THR A 190 5.22 16.03 -0.25
CA THR A 190 3.96 15.29 -0.27
C THR A 190 2.80 16.11 -0.79
N SER A 191 2.45 15.96 -2.07
CA SER A 191 1.14 16.37 -2.55
C SER A 191 0.84 15.67 -3.85
N ILE A 192 -0.40 15.22 -3.91
CA ILE A 192 -1.12 14.78 -5.10
C ILE A 192 -0.69 15.62 -6.30
N THR A 193 0.12 15.03 -7.18
CA THR A 193 0.58 15.64 -8.43
C THR A 193 1.38 16.94 -8.26
N THR A 194 2.65 16.85 -7.90
CA THR A 194 3.59 17.95 -8.19
C THR A 194 3.95 17.91 -9.67
N ILE A 195 3.55 18.93 -10.43
CA ILE A 195 4.03 19.12 -11.78
C ILE A 195 5.46 19.65 -11.69
N VAL A 196 6.44 18.78 -11.95
CA VAL A 196 7.85 19.17 -11.87
C VAL A 196 8.27 19.80 -13.21
N SER A 197 8.75 21.05 -13.16
CA SER A 197 9.37 21.71 -14.31
C SER A 197 10.88 21.46 -14.27
N MET A 198 11.43 20.87 -15.33
CA MET A 198 12.88 20.74 -15.48
C MET A 198 13.48 22.08 -15.95
N PRO A 199 14.67 22.48 -15.48
CA PRO A 199 15.44 23.54 -16.12
C PRO A 199 15.81 23.14 -17.55
N ASN A 200 15.73 24.07 -18.50
CA ASN A 200 15.99 23.86 -19.95
C ASN A 200 17.43 23.46 -20.33
N SER A 201 18.28 23.05 -19.39
CA SER A 201 19.72 22.90 -19.63
C SER A 201 20.23 21.45 -19.70
N GLN A 202 19.34 20.46 -19.87
CA GLN A 202 19.73 19.06 -20.05
C GLN A 202 18.96 18.48 -21.25
N THR A 203 19.52 18.69 -22.44
CA THR A 203 19.24 17.93 -23.66
C THR A 203 20.27 16.84 -23.83
#